data_AF-A0A842KVG0-F1
#
_entry.id   AF-A0A842KVG0-F1
#
_cell.length_a   1.000
_cell.length_b   1.000
_cell.length_c   1.000
_cell.angle_alpha   90.00
_cell.angle_beta   90.00
_cell.angle_gamma   90.00
#
_symmetry.space_group_name_H-M   'P 1'
#
loop_
_entity.id
_entity.type
_entity.pdbx_description
1 polymer ?
#
loop_
_entity_poly.entity_id
_entity_poly.type
_entity_poly.pdbx_seq_one_letter_code
_entity_poly.pdbx_strand_id
1 'polypeptide(L)'
;AHRAYERAKVEKGEAVGTVAAQSVGEPGTQMTMRTFHYAGVAELNVTLGLPRLIEIVDARKKISTPTMDIYFEEDKRDDEEFVRKIANKIGKSTLNDILKNFNVNYAEMNIVVELDKEKIKEKRLNYDDIIERVKKAFKRVEINNHILIFELEPSKRTIRDLRLLADKVRNHQISGVKNIGKVVVRKEE
;
A
#
# COMPACT_ATOMS: atom_id res chain seq x y z
N ALA A 1 -36.66 -4.05 38.53
CA ALA A 1 -35.25 -4.33 38.18
C ALA A 1 -34.83 -5.74 38.61
N HIS A 2 -34.77 -6.05 39.91
CA HIS A 2 -34.23 -7.33 40.40
C HIS A 2 -34.94 -8.60 39.85
N ARG A 3 -36.28 -8.65 39.88
CA ARG A 3 -37.05 -9.77 39.30
C ARG A 3 -36.86 -9.97 37.79
N ALA A 4 -36.56 -8.90 37.04
CA ALA A 4 -36.32 -8.99 35.60
C ALA A 4 -34.92 -9.53 35.30
N TYR A 5 -33.91 -9.15 36.11
CA TYR A 5 -32.56 -9.71 36.02
C TYR A 5 -32.54 -11.23 36.29
N GLU A 6 -33.25 -11.68 37.33
CA GLU A 6 -33.32 -13.12 37.65
C GLU A 6 -33.98 -13.94 36.54
N ARG A 7 -34.93 -13.36 35.79
CA ARG A 7 -35.56 -13.99 34.63
C ARG A 7 -34.72 -13.95 33.35
N ALA A 8 -33.75 -13.04 33.26
CA ALA A 8 -32.91 -12.85 32.07
C ALA A 8 -31.64 -13.75 32.08
N LYS A 9 -31.43 -14.53 33.14
CA LYS A 9 -30.32 -15.49 33.20
C LYS A 9 -30.59 -16.66 32.25
N VAL A 10 -29.54 -17.10 31.56
CA VAL A 10 -29.60 -18.29 30.71
C VAL A 10 -29.83 -19.54 31.57
N GLU A 11 -30.64 -20.46 31.08
CA GLU A 11 -30.89 -21.74 31.75
C GLU A 11 -29.66 -22.65 31.69
N LYS A 12 -29.48 -23.48 32.72
CA LYS A 12 -28.37 -24.42 32.79
C LYS A 12 -28.60 -25.56 31.81
N GLY A 13 -27.56 -25.92 31.04
CA GLY A 13 -27.62 -27.01 30.06
C GLY A 13 -28.00 -26.59 28.64
N GLU A 14 -28.20 -25.28 28.41
CA GLU A 14 -28.49 -24.74 27.08
C GLU A 14 -27.34 -24.97 26.09
N ALA A 15 -27.67 -25.36 24.86
CA ALA A 15 -26.71 -25.67 23.81
C ALA A 15 -26.16 -24.40 23.12
N VAL A 16 -25.51 -23.53 23.90
CA VAL A 16 -25.04 -22.21 23.46
C VAL A 16 -24.10 -22.25 22.24
N GLY A 17 -23.33 -23.34 22.07
CA GLY A 17 -22.44 -23.50 20.91
C GLY A 17 -23.20 -23.62 19.59
N THR A 18 -24.30 -24.38 19.56
CA THR A 18 -25.13 -24.56 18.37
C THR A 18 -25.85 -23.26 18.03
N VAL A 19 -26.46 -22.62 19.04
CA VAL A 19 -27.17 -21.35 18.87
C VAL A 19 -26.21 -20.26 18.40
N ALA A 20 -25.01 -20.17 18.96
CA ALA A 20 -24.01 -19.19 18.54
C ALA A 20 -23.53 -19.43 17.11
N ALA A 21 -23.26 -20.69 16.73
CA ALA A 21 -22.84 -21.02 15.37
C ALA A 21 -23.91 -20.65 14.32
N GLN A 22 -25.18 -20.94 14.59
CA GLN A 22 -26.29 -20.54 13.72
C GLN A 22 -26.44 -19.01 13.67
N SER A 23 -26.39 -18.34 14.83
CA SER A 23 -26.55 -16.88 14.93
C SER A 23 -25.50 -16.10 14.14
N VAL A 24 -24.26 -16.60 14.10
CA VAL A 24 -23.17 -15.99 13.31
C VAL A 24 -23.27 -16.36 11.83
N GLY A 25 -23.69 -17.59 11.51
CA GLY A 25 -23.71 -18.13 10.14
C GLY A 25 -24.90 -17.70 9.29
N GLU A 26 -26.10 -17.60 9.88
CA GLU A 26 -27.35 -17.23 9.21
C GLU A 26 -27.26 -15.88 8.44
N PRO A 27 -26.76 -14.77 9.04
CA PRO A 27 -26.62 -13.51 8.32
C PRO A 27 -25.57 -13.58 7.20
N GLY A 28 -24.65 -14.56 7.22
CA GLY A 28 -23.65 -14.76 6.18
C GLY A 28 -24.27 -14.96 4.79
N THR A 29 -25.43 -15.60 4.72
CA THR A 29 -26.19 -15.79 3.46
C THR A 29 -26.69 -14.46 2.88
N GLN A 30 -27.11 -13.54 3.75
CA GLN A 30 -27.62 -12.21 3.38
C GLN A 30 -26.47 -11.22 3.05
N MET A 31 -25.27 -11.46 3.57
CA MET A 31 -24.11 -10.59 3.35
C MET A 31 -23.44 -10.76 1.98
N THR A 32 -23.87 -11.73 1.16
CA THR A 32 -23.27 -12.02 -0.16
C THR A 32 -23.41 -10.90 -1.19
N MET A 33 -24.43 -10.02 -1.07
CA MET A 33 -24.76 -9.00 -2.09
C MET A 33 -24.65 -7.53 -1.64
N ARG A 34 -24.33 -7.23 -0.36
CA ARG A 34 -24.40 -5.86 0.19
C ARG A 34 -23.06 -5.11 0.32
N THR A 35 -21.96 -5.62 -0.23
CA THR A 35 -20.60 -5.16 0.14
C THR A 35 -19.99 -4.08 -0.74
N PHE A 36 -20.61 -3.67 -1.84
CA PHE A 36 -19.98 -2.76 -2.83
C PHE A 36 -20.48 -1.31 -2.82
N HIS A 37 -21.45 -0.96 -1.97
CA HIS A 37 -22.07 0.38 -1.95
C HIS A 37 -21.82 1.17 -0.66
N TYR A 38 -20.69 0.96 0.03
CA TYR A 38 -20.21 1.97 0.98
C TYR A 38 -19.54 3.12 0.20
N ALA A 39 -20.36 3.85 -0.55
CA ALA A 39 -19.96 5.02 -1.31
C ALA A 39 -19.66 6.16 -0.33
N GLY A 40 -18.39 6.42 -0.07
CA GLY A 40 -18.00 7.57 0.75
C GLY A 40 -16.50 7.80 0.93
N VAL A 41 -15.66 6.76 0.84
CA VAL A 41 -14.21 6.91 0.97
C VAL A 41 -13.54 6.16 -0.18
N ALA A 42 -13.26 6.89 -1.26
CA ALA A 42 -12.81 6.36 -2.56
C ALA A 42 -11.40 5.72 -2.55
N GLU A 43 -10.75 5.48 -1.41
CA GLU A 43 -9.29 5.29 -1.43
C GLU A 43 -8.75 3.94 -0.98
N LEU A 44 -9.55 3.05 -0.38
CA LEU A 44 -9.05 1.75 0.09
C LEU A 44 -10.02 0.62 -0.28
N ASN A 45 -9.60 -0.22 -1.22
CA ASN A 45 -10.27 -1.49 -1.55
C ASN A 45 -10.05 -2.47 -0.39
N VAL A 46 -10.86 -2.37 0.66
CA VAL A 46 -10.85 -3.32 1.78
C VAL A 46 -11.79 -4.48 1.44
N THR A 47 -11.37 -5.73 1.68
CA THR A 47 -12.29 -6.87 1.63
C THR A 47 -13.32 -6.72 2.73
N LEU A 48 -14.57 -6.39 2.35
CA LEU A 48 -15.70 -6.26 3.27
C LEU A 48 -16.66 -7.44 3.10
N GLY A 49 -17.37 -7.77 4.18
CA GLY A 49 -18.44 -8.78 4.22
C GLY A 49 -17.97 -10.22 4.44
N LEU A 50 -18.66 -11.17 3.80
CA LEU A 50 -18.48 -12.61 4.04
C LEU A 50 -17.04 -13.12 3.80
N PRO A 51 -16.33 -12.72 2.73
CA PRO A 51 -14.95 -13.16 2.51
C PRO A 51 -14.02 -12.79 3.67
N ARG A 52 -14.23 -11.62 4.29
CA ARG A 52 -13.42 -11.17 5.44
C ARG A 52 -13.72 -11.96 6.70
N LEU A 53 -15.00 -12.29 6.94
CA LEU A 53 -15.40 -13.13 8.07
C LEU A 53 -14.75 -14.51 7.97
N ILE A 54 -14.76 -15.12 6.78
CA ILE A 54 -14.09 -16.41 6.53
C ILE A 54 -12.59 -16.32 6.80
N GLU A 55 -11.90 -15.26 6.32
CA GLU A 55 -10.46 -15.08 6.58
C GLU A 55 -10.12 -15.04 8.08
N ILE A 56 -10.97 -14.39 8.89
CA ILE A 56 -10.77 -14.23 10.34
C ILE A 56 -11.04 -15.56 11.06
N VAL A 57 -12.16 -16.22 10.77
CA VAL A 57 -12.54 -17.49 11.41
C VAL A 57 -11.56 -18.62 11.06
N ASP A 58 -11.10 -18.68 9.80
CA ASP A 58 -10.10 -19.66 9.34
C ASP A 58 -8.68 -19.36 9.87
N ALA A 59 -8.47 -18.23 10.55
CA ALA A 59 -7.16 -17.76 11.02
C ALA A 59 -6.07 -17.78 9.92
N ARG A 60 -6.41 -17.30 8.72
CA ARG A 60 -5.49 -17.38 7.56
C ARG A 60 -4.21 -16.57 7.80
N LYS A 61 -3.06 -17.21 7.53
CA LYS A 61 -1.73 -16.57 7.67
C LYS A 61 -1.52 -15.37 6.73
N LYS A 62 -2.16 -15.37 5.57
CA LYS A 62 -2.10 -14.27 4.59
C LYS A 62 -3.52 -13.80 4.29
N ILE A 63 -3.79 -12.54 4.60
CA ILE A 63 -5.07 -11.89 4.31
C ILE A 63 -4.98 -11.12 2.99
N SER A 64 -6.11 -10.98 2.29
CA SER A 64 -6.13 -10.42 0.93
C SER A 64 -5.84 -8.91 0.91
N THR A 65 -6.40 -8.16 1.87
CA THR A 65 -6.21 -6.70 1.98
C THR A 65 -5.88 -6.29 3.42
N PRO A 66 -4.60 -6.35 3.82
CA PRO A 66 -4.17 -5.90 5.15
C PRO A 66 -4.28 -4.38 5.26
N THR A 67 -4.93 -3.90 6.34
CA THR A 67 -5.00 -2.49 6.71
C THR A 67 -4.41 -2.30 8.11
N MET A 68 -3.85 -1.13 8.37
CA MET A 68 -3.25 -0.78 9.65
C MET A 68 -3.46 0.71 9.89
N ASP A 69 -4.01 1.03 11.05
CA ASP A 69 -4.19 2.41 11.50
C ASP A 69 -2.97 2.84 12.32
N ILE A 70 -2.42 4.01 12.00
CA ILE A 70 -1.25 4.57 12.67
C ILE A 70 -1.68 5.87 13.34
N TYR A 71 -1.60 5.87 14.67
CA TYR A 71 -1.92 7.04 15.49
C TYR A 71 -0.66 7.84 15.80
N PHE A 72 -0.81 9.15 15.91
CA PHE A 72 0.25 10.07 16.31
C PHE A 72 0.08 10.47 17.77
N GLU A 73 1.19 10.73 18.46
CA GLU A 73 1.20 11.28 19.81
C GLU A 73 0.61 12.71 19.83
N GLU A 74 0.06 13.13 20.97
CA GLU A 74 -0.71 14.38 21.11
C GLU A 74 0.09 15.64 20.75
N ASP A 75 1.41 15.60 20.90
CA ASP A 75 2.34 16.70 20.60
C ASP A 75 2.59 16.88 19.09
N LYS A 76 2.32 15.86 18.26
CA LYS A 76 2.67 15.84 16.83
C LYS A 76 1.49 15.58 15.90
N ARG A 77 0.30 15.34 16.44
CA ARG A 77 -0.91 15.06 15.64
C ARG A 77 -1.43 16.27 14.85
N ASP A 78 -1.22 17.48 15.37
CA ASP A 78 -1.73 18.72 14.77
C ASP A 78 -0.78 19.34 13.74
N ASP A 79 0.47 18.85 13.69
CA ASP A 79 1.44 19.25 12.67
C ASP A 79 1.21 18.47 11.36
N GLU A 80 0.40 19.07 10.48
CA GLU A 80 0.07 18.50 9.17
C GLU A 80 1.32 18.27 8.31
N GLU A 81 2.33 19.14 8.42
CA GLU A 81 3.56 19.02 7.64
C GLU A 81 4.37 17.79 8.06
N PHE A 82 4.45 17.56 9.37
CA PHE A 82 5.10 16.39 9.95
C PHE A 82 4.36 15.10 9.60
N VAL A 83 3.03 15.08 9.76
CA VAL A 83 2.20 13.91 9.44
C VAL A 83 2.33 13.51 7.98
N ARG A 84 2.25 14.47 7.04
CA ARG A 84 2.43 14.22 5.60
C ARG A 84 3.84 13.70 5.29
N LYS A 85 4.87 14.24 5.95
CA LYS A 85 6.27 13.79 5.77
C LYS A 85 6.44 12.33 6.20
N ILE A 86 5.87 11.94 7.33
CA ILE A 86 5.90 10.56 7.82
C ILE A 86 5.08 9.65 6.89
N ALA A 87 3.88 10.07 6.47
CA ALA A 87 3.05 9.32 5.54
C ALA A 87 3.77 9.01 4.21
N ASN A 88 4.45 10.00 3.63
CA ASN A 88 5.24 9.82 2.40
C ASN A 88 6.49 8.93 2.59
N LYS A 89 7.04 8.89 3.81
CA LYS A 89 8.17 8.02 4.16
C LYS A 89 7.72 6.56 4.33
N ILE A 90 6.49 6.33 4.79
CA ILE A 90 5.90 5.01 4.99
C ILE A 90 5.36 4.46 3.66
N GLY A 91 4.64 5.28 2.90
CA GLY A 91 4.00 4.91 1.64
C GLY A 91 5.01 4.51 0.57
N LYS A 92 4.71 3.43 -0.16
CA LYS A 92 5.56 2.98 -1.25
C LYS A 92 5.51 4.01 -2.37
N SER A 93 6.64 4.65 -2.61
CA SER A 93 6.85 5.46 -3.80
C SER A 93 7.77 4.72 -4.74
N THR A 94 7.36 4.64 -6.00
CA THR A 94 8.15 4.04 -7.08
C THR A 94 8.76 5.12 -7.95
N LEU A 95 9.78 4.76 -8.73
CA LEU A 95 10.37 5.64 -9.72
C LEU A 95 9.29 6.18 -10.67
N ASN A 96 8.34 5.32 -11.09
CA ASN A 96 7.21 5.69 -11.95
C ASN A 96 6.42 6.92 -11.46
N ASP A 97 6.29 7.11 -10.15
CA ASP A 97 5.49 8.20 -9.59
C ASP A 97 6.16 9.57 -9.72
N ILE A 98 7.48 9.60 -9.94
CA ILE A 98 8.28 10.83 -10.07
C ILE A 98 8.82 11.02 -11.50
N LEU A 99 8.37 10.21 -12.47
CA LEU A 99 8.80 10.36 -13.85
C LEU A 99 8.02 11.45 -14.56
N LYS A 100 8.75 12.22 -15.38
CA LYS A 100 8.19 13.09 -16.41
C LYS A 100 8.20 12.39 -17.75
N ASN A 101 9.36 11.89 -18.16
CA ASN A 101 9.53 11.16 -19.42
C ASN A 101 10.33 9.87 -19.19
N PHE A 102 9.97 8.82 -19.93
CA PHE A 102 10.65 7.53 -19.90
C PHE A 102 10.87 7.05 -21.33
N ASN A 103 12.11 7.13 -21.80
CA ASN A 103 12.49 6.73 -23.16
C ASN A 103 13.43 5.53 -23.13
N VAL A 104 13.12 4.54 -23.95
CA VAL A 104 13.94 3.35 -24.15
C VAL A 104 14.57 3.44 -25.52
N ASN A 105 15.88 3.63 -25.59
CA ASN A 105 16.61 3.67 -26.85
C ASN A 105 17.10 2.27 -27.21
N TYR A 106 16.53 1.69 -28.26
CA TYR A 106 16.92 0.35 -28.73
C TYR A 106 18.24 0.36 -29.51
N ALA A 107 18.64 1.49 -30.09
CA ALA A 107 19.87 1.61 -30.89
C ALA A 107 21.11 1.73 -30.00
N GLU A 108 21.04 2.59 -28.98
CA GLU A 108 22.14 2.80 -28.03
C GLU A 108 22.07 1.84 -26.82
N MET A 109 20.99 1.05 -26.71
CA MET A 109 20.74 0.14 -25.59
C MET A 109 20.81 0.85 -24.22
N ASN A 110 20.25 2.06 -24.15
CA ASN A 110 20.15 2.84 -22.93
C ASN A 110 18.68 3.20 -22.61
N ILE A 111 18.43 3.51 -21.34
CA ILE A 111 17.13 3.98 -20.87
C ILE A 111 17.35 5.37 -20.32
N VAL A 112 16.67 6.35 -20.92
CA VAL A 112 16.72 7.74 -20.51
C VAL A 112 15.47 8.05 -19.72
N VAL A 113 15.65 8.46 -18.47
CA VAL A 113 14.58 8.73 -17.53
C VAL A 113 14.68 10.18 -17.08
N GLU A 114 13.66 10.98 -17.33
CA GLU A 114 13.57 12.36 -16.86
C GLU A 114 12.70 12.41 -15.61
N LEU A 115 13.27 12.93 -14.52
CA LEU A 115 12.60 13.11 -13.25
C LEU A 115 11.88 14.46 -13.19
N ASP A 116 10.68 14.44 -12.63
CA ASP A 116 9.86 15.63 -12.45
C ASP A 116 10.15 16.32 -11.09
N LYS A 117 10.65 17.55 -11.13
CA LYS A 117 10.93 18.32 -9.91
C LYS A 117 9.68 18.67 -9.12
N GLU A 118 8.55 18.87 -9.80
CA GLU A 118 7.31 19.27 -9.14
C GLU A 118 6.75 18.12 -8.32
N LYS A 119 6.71 16.91 -8.90
CA LYS A 119 6.28 15.69 -8.21
C LYS A 119 7.18 15.32 -7.03
N ILE A 120 8.49 15.54 -7.15
CA ILE A 120 9.44 15.30 -6.04
C ILE A 120 9.16 16.26 -4.88
N LYS A 121 8.90 17.55 -5.17
CA LYS A 121 8.53 18.55 -4.15
C LYS A 121 7.19 18.23 -3.50
N GLU A 122 6.20 17.84 -4.29
CA GLU A 122 4.86 17.47 -3.82
C GLU A 122 4.92 16.27 -2.86
N LYS A 123 5.74 15.26 -3.21
CA LYS A 123 6.00 14.10 -2.34
C LYS A 123 6.95 14.39 -1.17
N ARG A 124 7.51 15.60 -1.07
CA ARG A 124 8.47 16.00 -0.03
C ARG A 124 9.65 15.02 0.11
N LEU A 125 10.12 14.48 -1.00
CA LEU A 125 11.24 13.54 -1.04
C LEU A 125 12.55 14.28 -1.27
N ASN A 126 13.62 13.83 -0.61
CA ASN A 126 14.95 14.35 -0.84
C ASN A 126 15.53 13.78 -2.14
N TYR A 127 16.10 14.65 -2.96
CA TYR A 127 16.71 14.26 -4.22
C TYR A 127 17.94 13.36 -4.02
N ASP A 128 18.74 13.66 -2.99
CA ASP A 128 19.96 12.91 -2.68
C ASP A 128 19.66 11.46 -2.26
N ASP A 129 18.62 11.26 -1.44
CA ASP A 129 18.18 9.93 -1.01
C ASP A 129 17.72 9.06 -2.18
N ILE A 130 17.09 9.68 -3.20
CA ILE A 130 16.67 8.99 -4.42
C ILE A 130 17.91 8.57 -5.22
N ILE A 131 18.86 9.48 -5.43
CA ILE A 131 20.10 9.18 -6.16
C ILE A 131 20.87 8.05 -5.50
N GLU A 132 21.05 8.08 -4.17
CA GLU A 132 21.77 7.03 -3.46
C GLU A 132 21.13 5.66 -3.67
N ARG A 133 19.80 5.58 -3.58
CA ARG A 133 19.07 4.32 -3.77
C ARG A 133 19.20 3.81 -5.20
N VAL A 134 19.12 4.70 -6.18
CA VAL A 134 19.31 4.36 -7.60
C VAL A 134 20.73 3.86 -7.85
N LYS A 135 21.76 4.55 -7.35
CA LYS A 135 23.17 4.11 -7.46
C LYS A 135 23.42 2.76 -6.78
N LYS A 136 22.80 2.50 -5.63
CA LYS A 136 22.89 1.20 -4.94
C LYS A 136 22.21 0.07 -5.74
N ALA A 137 21.13 0.37 -6.45
CA ALA A 137 20.35 -0.63 -7.19
C ALA A 137 20.90 -0.91 -8.60
N PHE A 138 21.53 0.08 -9.23
CA PHE A 138 22.01 0.02 -10.62
C PHE A 138 23.47 0.44 -10.68
N LYS A 139 24.35 -0.49 -11.11
CA LYS A 139 25.80 -0.26 -11.16
C LYS A 139 26.24 0.73 -12.24
N ARG A 140 25.43 0.92 -13.29
CA ARG A 140 25.73 1.78 -14.45
C ARG A 140 24.60 2.77 -14.65
N VAL A 141 24.72 3.92 -13.99
CA VAL A 141 23.79 5.04 -14.13
C VAL A 141 24.59 6.32 -14.24
N GLU A 142 24.39 7.04 -15.34
CA GLU A 142 24.84 8.42 -15.46
C GLU A 142 23.73 9.35 -14.98
N ILE A 143 24.09 10.31 -14.14
CA ILE A 143 23.15 11.22 -13.50
C ILE A 143 23.47 12.63 -13.95
N ASN A 144 22.64 13.15 -14.86
CA ASN A 144 22.73 14.50 -15.39
C ASN A 144 21.58 15.34 -14.85
N ASN A 145 21.74 15.83 -13.62
CA ASN A 145 20.79 16.69 -12.92
C ASN A 145 19.38 16.10 -12.76
N HIS A 146 18.53 16.10 -13.79
CA HIS A 146 17.16 15.54 -13.77
C HIS A 146 17.01 14.36 -14.71
N ILE A 147 18.05 14.05 -15.47
CA ILE A 147 18.06 12.97 -16.44
C ILE A 147 18.95 11.86 -15.88
N LEU A 148 18.37 10.67 -15.74
CA LEU A 148 19.07 9.45 -15.39
C LEU A 148 19.20 8.60 -16.65
N ILE A 149 20.43 8.25 -17.02
CA ILE A 149 20.71 7.38 -18.15
C ILE A 149 21.17 6.04 -17.58
N PHE A 150 20.39 5.00 -17.81
CA PHE A 150 20.71 3.64 -17.41
C PHE A 150 21.27 2.88 -18.61
N GLU A 151 22.46 2.32 -18.45
CA GLU A 151 23.09 1.50 -19.49
C GLU A 151 23.01 0.02 -19.13
N LEU A 152 22.85 -0.82 -20.16
CA LEU A 152 22.94 -2.27 -19.99
C LEU A 152 24.39 -2.73 -19.78
N GLU A 153 24.54 -3.83 -19.03
CA GLU A 153 25.82 -4.53 -18.95
C GLU A 153 26.20 -5.10 -20.34
N PRO A 154 27.50 -5.12 -20.70
CA PRO A 154 27.94 -5.52 -22.04
C PRO A 154 27.60 -6.98 -22.38
N SER A 155 27.37 -7.79 -21.36
CA SER A 155 27.02 -9.21 -21.42
C SER A 155 25.54 -9.49 -21.75
N LYS A 156 24.65 -8.49 -21.72
CA LYS A 156 23.18 -8.65 -21.88
C LYS A 156 22.58 -7.73 -22.93
N ARG A 157 23.20 -7.67 -24.12
CA ARG A 157 22.75 -6.84 -25.26
C ARG A 157 21.56 -7.46 -26.03
N THR A 158 20.51 -7.86 -25.32
CA THR A 158 19.27 -8.36 -25.95
C THR A 158 18.10 -7.41 -25.66
N ILE A 159 17.22 -7.21 -26.64
CA ILE A 159 16.03 -6.35 -26.53
C ILE A 159 15.15 -6.76 -25.34
N ARG A 160 15.06 -8.06 -25.06
CA ARG A 160 14.35 -8.61 -23.90
C ARG A 160 14.92 -8.12 -22.57
N ASP A 161 16.25 -8.11 -22.44
CA ASP A 161 16.91 -7.67 -21.21
C ASP A 161 16.78 -6.16 -20.99
N LEU A 162 16.78 -5.36 -22.07
CA LEU A 162 16.46 -3.93 -22.03
C LEU A 162 15.05 -3.70 -21.49
N ARG A 163 14.07 -4.49 -21.94
CA ARG A 163 12.69 -4.40 -21.46
C ARG A 163 12.56 -4.81 -19.98
N LEU A 164 13.23 -5.89 -19.58
CA LEU A 164 13.27 -6.31 -18.18
C LEU A 164 13.94 -5.25 -17.29
N LEU A 165 15.01 -4.61 -17.78
CA LEU A 165 15.65 -3.50 -17.08
C LEU A 165 14.70 -2.31 -16.98
N ALA A 166 13.99 -1.97 -18.06
CA ALA A 166 13.01 -0.89 -18.06
C ALA A 166 11.88 -1.12 -17.05
N ASP A 167 11.32 -2.34 -17.00
CA ASP A 167 10.31 -2.71 -16.02
C ASP A 167 10.86 -2.66 -14.59
N LYS A 168 12.12 -3.06 -14.41
CA LYS A 168 12.81 -2.99 -13.11
C LYS A 168 13.04 -1.55 -12.66
N VAL A 169 13.47 -0.66 -13.57
CA VAL A 169 13.68 0.77 -13.30
C VAL A 169 12.34 1.42 -12.95
N ARG A 170 11.30 1.21 -13.76
CA ARG A 170 9.97 1.80 -13.53
C ARG A 170 9.38 1.42 -12.17
N ASN A 171 9.46 0.14 -11.82
CA ASN A 171 8.90 -0.39 -10.58
C ASN A 171 9.86 -0.32 -9.38
N HIS A 172 11.05 0.25 -9.54
CA HIS A 172 12.01 0.35 -8.46
C HIS A 172 11.49 1.26 -7.35
N GLN A 173 11.59 0.79 -6.11
CA GLN A 173 11.09 1.50 -4.94
C GLN A 173 12.11 2.55 -4.47
N ILE A 174 11.71 3.82 -4.52
CA ILE A 174 12.54 4.97 -4.12
C ILE A 174 12.31 5.38 -2.67
N SER A 175 11.12 5.18 -2.14
CA SER A 175 10.76 5.49 -0.75
C SER A 175 9.67 4.52 -0.26
N GLY A 176 9.45 4.46 1.05
CA GLY A 176 8.47 3.59 1.67
C GLY A 176 9.06 2.39 2.39
N VAL A 177 8.24 1.81 3.26
CA VAL A 177 8.52 0.54 3.93
C VAL A 177 8.13 -0.61 3.00
N LYS A 178 8.86 -1.73 3.08
CA LYS A 178 8.54 -2.93 2.29
C LYS A 178 7.16 -3.45 2.69
N ASN A 179 6.37 -3.89 1.71
CA ASN A 179 5.01 -4.44 1.86
C ASN A 179 3.92 -3.45 2.29
N ILE A 180 4.21 -2.15 2.39
CA ILE A 180 3.17 -1.13 2.55
C ILE A 180 2.85 -0.58 1.16
N GLY A 181 1.56 -0.55 0.81
CA GLY A 181 1.10 -0.02 -0.47
C GLY A 181 0.83 1.47 -0.39
N LYS A 182 -0.46 1.82 -0.37
CA LYS A 182 -0.96 3.19 -0.26
C LYS A 182 -1.12 3.59 1.21
N VAL A 183 -0.81 4.85 1.50
CA VAL A 183 -1.06 5.47 2.81
C VAL A 183 -2.05 6.60 2.58
N VAL A 184 -3.05 6.70 3.46
CA VAL A 184 -4.07 7.76 3.45
C VAL A 184 -4.01 8.45 4.80
N VAL A 185 -3.96 9.77 4.80
CA VAL A 185 -4.01 10.57 6.03
C VAL A 185 -5.45 11.02 6.23
N ARG A 186 -6.01 10.73 7.41
CA ARG A 186 -7.36 11.13 7.80
C ARG A 186 -7.29 11.85 9.13
N LYS A 187 -8.02 12.96 9.25
CA LYS A 187 -8.33 13.59 10.53
C LYS A 187 -9.66 13.00 11.02
N GLU A 188 -9.62 12.37 12.19
CA GLU A 188 -10.83 11.94 12.89
C GLU A 188 -11.21 13.03 13.91
N GLU A 189 -12.51 13.34 14.00
CA GLU A 189 -13.08 14.31 14.94
C GLU A 189 -13.24 13.74 16.35
#